data_AF-A0A0F8VMJ4-F1
#
_entry.id   AF-A0A0F8VMJ4-F1
#
_cell.length_a   1.000
_cell.length_b   1.000
_cell.length_c   1.000
_cell.angle_alpha   90.00
_cell.angle_beta   90.00
_cell.angle_gamma   90.00
#
_symmetry.space_group_name_H-M   'P 1'
#
loop_
_entity.id
_entity.type
_entity.pdbx_description
1 polymer ?
#
loop_
_entity_poly.entity_id
_entity_poly.type
_entity_poly.pdbx_seq_one_letter_code
_entity_poly.pdbx_strand_id
1 'polypeptide(L)'
;MKSNTKSKIIILITLVSLFTLSPKITKNLSSSGSINNSPDHSDVINLDKENLKISALSGPIFIDNNWSAAKAAGICTGEGTYSNPYVLEDLVIEGNHSGSGIQISNSTVYFKIENCIIYNFSNGILLYYANNGTLNENNFSNNTFGIHINHSDNNTVIGNIADGNSNSGIFLDNSSKHLISGNIADGNSKRGIFLDNSSNHLISGNIISRNVEIGIHIQDSTNNSIYENFFIDNGLENAWDDELSNHWDNGMIGNYWSDYSGIDANDDGIGDTPYDIPGVEG
;
A
#
# COMPACT_ATOMS: atom_id res chain seq x y z
N MET A 1 22.19 6.55 -6.62
CA MET A 1 21.91 6.24 -5.21
C MET A 1 22.45 4.86 -4.87
N LYS A 2 23.07 4.67 -3.70
CA LYS A 2 23.55 3.35 -3.28
C LYS A 2 22.38 2.39 -3.03
N SER A 3 22.42 1.17 -3.58
CA SER A 3 21.30 0.20 -3.51
C SER A 3 21.61 -0.94 -2.55
N ASN A 4 20.63 -1.44 -1.80
CA ASN A 4 20.83 -2.67 -1.03
C ASN A 4 20.84 -3.89 -1.96
N THR A 5 21.91 -4.70 -1.93
CA THR A 5 22.06 -5.88 -2.79
C THR A 5 21.96 -7.18 -2.02
N LYS A 6 21.40 -8.20 -2.68
CA LYS A 6 21.17 -9.56 -2.14
C LYS A 6 22.34 -10.07 -1.30
N SER A 7 22.21 -9.94 0.02
CA SER A 7 22.93 -10.77 0.97
C SER A 7 21.95 -11.33 1.98
N LYS A 8 22.19 -12.56 2.41
CA LYS A 8 21.30 -13.44 3.20
C LYS A 8 20.92 -12.85 4.55
N ILE A 9 20.01 -11.88 4.53
CA ILE A 9 19.53 -11.18 5.70
C ILE A 9 18.31 -11.94 6.22
N ILE A 10 18.58 -12.88 7.12
CA ILE A 10 17.67 -13.21 8.22
C ILE A 10 17.71 -12.01 9.16
N ILE A 11 17.07 -10.91 8.78
CA ILE A 11 16.68 -9.82 9.69
C ILE A 11 15.16 -9.73 9.59
N LEU A 12 14.55 -10.48 10.51
CA LEU A 12 13.59 -9.92 11.44
C LEU A 12 12.30 -9.33 10.81
N ILE A 13 11.46 -10.23 10.32
CA ILE A 13 9.99 -10.06 10.30
C ILE A 13 9.47 -10.07 11.77
N THR A 14 9.92 -9.13 12.60
CA THR A 14 9.42 -8.96 13.99
C THR A 14 8.54 -7.73 14.15
N LEU A 15 7.75 -7.42 13.13
CA LEU A 15 6.50 -6.67 13.34
C LEU A 15 5.25 -7.44 12.87
N VAL A 16 5.38 -8.73 12.52
CA VAL A 16 4.22 -9.60 12.17
C VAL A 16 4.14 -10.87 13.03
N SER A 17 5.09 -11.15 13.93
CA SER A 17 5.14 -12.40 14.72
C SER A 17 4.58 -12.35 16.14
N LEU A 18 3.71 -11.37 16.46
CA LEU A 18 3.06 -11.27 17.78
C LEU A 18 1.70 -11.97 17.86
N PHE A 19 1.53 -13.14 17.24
CA PHE A 19 0.43 -14.07 17.57
C PHE A 19 0.87 -15.53 17.41
N THR A 20 1.68 -16.02 18.34
CA THR A 20 1.68 -17.47 18.64
C THR A 20 1.51 -17.66 20.14
N LEU A 21 0.29 -18.01 20.54
CA LEU A 21 -0.03 -18.93 21.64
C LEU A 21 -1.55 -19.00 21.84
N SER A 22 -2.21 -20.01 21.26
CA SER A 22 -3.31 -20.69 21.94
C SER A 22 -3.38 -22.18 21.51
N PRO A 23 -3.87 -23.10 22.37
CA PRO A 23 -3.54 -24.51 22.27
C PRO A 23 -4.56 -25.37 21.49
N LYS A 24 -4.01 -26.37 20.77
CA LYS A 24 -4.52 -27.72 20.45
C LYS A 24 -6.01 -27.88 20.09
N ILE A 25 -6.25 -28.29 18.83
CA ILE A 25 -7.15 -29.42 18.53
C ILE A 25 -6.46 -30.33 17.50
N THR A 26 -6.20 -31.57 17.91
CA THR A 26 -5.74 -32.66 17.03
C THR A 26 -6.95 -33.24 16.31
N LYS A 27 -6.94 -33.21 14.97
CA LYS A 27 -7.84 -34.06 14.17
C LYS A 27 -6.98 -34.87 13.19
N ASN A 28 -6.78 -36.13 13.55
CA ASN A 28 -6.31 -37.16 12.62
C ASN A 28 -7.31 -37.26 11.47
N LEU A 29 -6.84 -37.20 10.22
CA LEU A 29 -7.47 -37.91 9.11
C LEU A 29 -6.40 -38.34 8.10
N SER A 30 -6.44 -39.63 7.76
CA SER A 30 -5.52 -40.39 6.93
C SER A 30 -5.87 -40.36 5.44
N SER A 31 -4.83 -40.50 4.59
CA SER A 31 -4.83 -40.95 3.16
C SER A 31 -5.57 -40.05 2.15
N SER A 32 -5.14 -39.80 0.91
CA SER A 32 -4.04 -40.25 0.05
C SER A 32 -4.12 -39.44 -1.26
N GLY A 33 -2.97 -39.09 -1.88
CA GLY A 33 -2.87 -38.98 -3.34
C GLY A 33 -2.54 -37.62 -3.96
N SER A 34 -1.37 -37.57 -4.63
CA SER A 34 -0.92 -36.69 -5.72
C SER A 34 -0.46 -35.26 -5.40
N ILE A 35 0.87 -35.10 -5.40
CA ILE A 35 1.59 -33.82 -5.38
C ILE A 35 1.70 -33.31 -6.82
N ASN A 36 1.00 -32.22 -7.15
CA ASN A 36 1.30 -31.39 -8.31
C ASN A 36 1.83 -30.05 -7.78
N ASN A 37 3.14 -29.84 -7.92
CA ASN A 37 3.82 -28.61 -7.51
C ASN A 37 3.56 -27.51 -8.54
N SER A 38 2.65 -26.60 -8.22
CA SER A 38 2.72 -25.19 -8.59
C SER A 38 2.85 -24.42 -7.27
N PRO A 39 3.72 -23.39 -7.14
CA PRO A 39 3.70 -22.56 -5.96
C PRO A 39 2.39 -21.77 -6.01
N ASP A 40 1.39 -22.30 -5.32
CA ASP A 40 0.16 -21.59 -5.01
C ASP A 40 0.55 -20.43 -4.10
N HIS A 41 0.56 -19.22 -4.64
CA HIS A 41 0.83 -17.99 -3.90
C HIS A 41 -0.42 -17.51 -3.11
N SER A 42 -1.39 -18.39 -2.86
CA SER A 42 -2.59 -18.11 -2.07
C SER A 42 -2.36 -17.98 -0.56
N ASP A 43 -1.14 -18.20 -0.07
CA ASP A 43 -0.80 -18.04 1.36
C ASP A 43 -0.49 -16.58 1.78
N VAL A 44 -0.67 -15.60 0.90
CA VAL A 44 -0.59 -14.18 1.26
C VAL A 44 -1.91 -13.78 1.94
N ILE A 45 -1.90 -13.89 3.27
CA ILE A 45 -2.78 -13.18 4.20
C ILE A 45 -4.22 -13.68 4.18
N ASN A 46 -4.43 -14.85 4.78
CA ASN A 46 -5.71 -15.19 5.39
C ASN A 46 -5.86 -14.34 6.67
N LEU A 47 -6.19 -13.06 6.52
CA LEU A 47 -6.76 -12.27 7.62
C LEU A 47 -7.90 -13.11 8.19
N ASP A 48 -7.88 -13.41 9.48
CA ASP A 48 -8.92 -14.18 10.16
C ASP A 48 -10.28 -13.49 9.96
N LYS A 49 -10.96 -13.83 8.86
CA LYS A 49 -12.32 -13.37 8.53
C LYS A 49 -13.32 -13.81 9.60
N GLU A 50 -12.93 -14.75 10.46
CA GLU A 50 -13.75 -15.28 11.55
C GLU A 50 -14.03 -14.24 12.65
N ASN A 51 -13.17 -13.23 12.83
CA ASN A 51 -13.35 -12.17 13.83
C ASN A 51 -13.74 -10.82 13.23
N LEU A 52 -13.66 -10.67 11.90
CA LEU A 52 -14.19 -9.48 11.23
C LEU A 52 -15.71 -9.51 11.29
N LYS A 53 -16.32 -8.35 11.54
CA LYS A 53 -17.75 -8.21 11.33
C LYS A 53 -17.99 -8.35 9.82
N ILE A 54 -18.48 -9.51 9.38
CA ILE A 54 -19.20 -9.57 8.10
C ILE A 54 -20.34 -8.59 8.29
N SER A 55 -20.21 -7.43 7.66
CA SER A 55 -21.09 -6.33 7.96
C SER A 55 -22.52 -6.75 7.60
N ALA A 56 -23.44 -6.69 8.56
CA ALA A 56 -24.88 -6.82 8.27
C ALA A 56 -25.44 -5.59 7.52
N LEU A 57 -24.58 -4.59 7.29
CA LEU A 57 -24.72 -3.31 6.62
C LEU A 57 -23.31 -2.91 6.19
N SER A 58 -22.96 -2.73 4.93
CA SER A 58 -23.47 -1.63 4.12
C SER A 58 -22.67 -1.65 2.82
N GLY A 59 -23.30 -1.37 1.69
CA GLY A 59 -22.58 -1.10 0.44
C GLY A 59 -21.65 0.13 0.54
N PRO A 60 -21.29 0.72 -0.60
CA PRO A 60 -20.35 1.86 -0.67
C PRO A 60 -20.59 2.93 0.39
N ILE A 61 -19.51 3.36 1.05
CA ILE A 61 -19.54 4.44 2.04
C ILE A 61 -19.11 5.74 1.37
N PHE A 62 -19.96 6.75 1.46
CA PHE A 62 -19.66 8.09 0.98
C PHE A 62 -19.79 9.11 2.11
N ILE A 63 -18.68 9.78 2.42
CA ILE A 63 -18.60 10.85 3.40
C ILE A 63 -18.16 12.12 2.70
N ASP A 64 -19.03 13.12 2.63
CA ASP A 64 -18.73 14.43 2.04
C ASP A 64 -18.77 15.49 3.14
N ASN A 65 -17.73 15.50 3.96
CA ASN A 65 -17.60 16.31 5.17
C ASN A 65 -18.80 16.22 6.15
N ASN A 66 -19.66 15.21 6.00
CA ASN A 66 -20.90 15.01 6.77
C ASN A 66 -20.72 14.00 7.93
N TRP A 67 -19.52 13.96 8.50
CA TRP A 67 -19.10 12.96 9.50
C TRP A 67 -20.02 12.82 10.71
N SER A 68 -20.55 13.92 11.25
CA SER A 68 -21.48 13.88 12.39
C SER A 68 -22.75 13.10 12.05
N ALA A 69 -23.25 13.23 10.82
CA ALA A 69 -24.42 12.49 10.35
C ALA A 69 -24.08 11.00 10.16
N ALA A 70 -22.90 10.70 9.61
CA ALA A 70 -22.43 9.32 9.49
C ALA A 70 -22.28 8.63 10.85
N LYS A 71 -21.72 9.33 11.84
CA LYS A 71 -21.61 8.84 13.23
C LYS A 71 -22.98 8.61 13.86
N ALA A 72 -23.92 9.54 13.67
CA ALA A 72 -25.30 9.38 14.16
C ALA A 72 -26.04 8.21 13.50
N ALA A 73 -25.70 7.90 12.25
CA ALA A 73 -26.21 6.74 11.51
C ALA A 73 -25.50 5.42 11.88
N GLY A 74 -24.48 5.47 12.74
CA GLY A 74 -23.70 4.29 13.14
C GLY A 74 -22.73 3.78 12.06
N ILE A 75 -22.44 4.58 11.03
CA ILE A 75 -21.50 4.23 9.96
C ILE A 75 -20.05 4.29 10.45
N CYS A 76 -19.74 5.28 11.28
CA CYS A 76 -18.42 5.46 11.88
C CYS A 76 -18.52 5.72 13.38
N THR A 77 -17.41 5.54 14.09
CA THR A 77 -17.31 5.80 15.53
C THR A 77 -16.45 7.05 15.78
N GLY A 78 -15.81 7.18 16.95
CA GLY A 78 -14.85 8.25 17.21
C GLY A 78 -13.91 7.97 18.39
N GLU A 79 -12.81 8.73 18.37
CA GLU A 79 -11.50 8.63 19.09
C GLU A 79 -10.35 8.02 18.27
N GLY A 80 -10.46 8.02 16.93
CA GLY A 80 -9.26 8.03 16.08
C GLY A 80 -8.82 9.47 15.91
N THR A 81 -7.91 9.98 16.77
CA THR A 81 -7.83 11.39 17.21
C THR A 81 -6.95 12.41 16.49
N TYR A 82 -7.53 13.60 16.22
CA TYR A 82 -7.12 14.93 16.72
C TYR A 82 -8.16 15.50 17.73
N SER A 83 -8.57 14.66 18.68
CA SER A 83 -9.39 14.86 19.90
C SER A 83 -10.92 14.70 19.86
N ASN A 84 -11.52 14.23 18.77
CA ASN A 84 -12.45 13.05 18.73
C ASN A 84 -13.08 12.94 17.32
N PRO A 85 -12.27 12.59 16.30
CA PRO A 85 -12.59 12.53 14.88
C PRO A 85 -13.32 11.22 14.59
N TYR A 86 -13.07 10.55 13.47
CA TYR A 86 -13.94 9.45 13.05
C TYR A 86 -13.12 8.22 12.72
N VAL A 87 -13.65 7.06 13.08
CA VAL A 87 -13.04 5.76 12.76
C VAL A 87 -14.03 4.94 11.95
N LEU A 88 -13.56 4.44 10.81
CA LEU A 88 -14.16 3.37 10.05
C LEU A 88 -13.27 2.14 10.24
N GLU A 89 -13.79 1.07 10.84
CA GLU A 89 -12.98 -0.09 11.19
C GLU A 89 -13.72 -1.41 11.03
N ASP A 90 -12.96 -2.48 10.80
CA ASP A 90 -13.43 -3.87 10.78
C ASP A 90 -14.55 -4.13 9.75
N LEU A 91 -14.45 -3.51 8.57
CA LEU A 91 -15.46 -3.61 7.52
C LEU A 91 -15.03 -4.56 6.40
N VAL A 92 -16.00 -5.24 5.81
CA VAL A 92 -15.86 -5.90 4.50
C VAL A 92 -16.88 -5.28 3.55
N ILE A 93 -16.39 -4.66 2.47
CA ILE A 93 -17.24 -4.02 1.46
C ILE A 93 -16.88 -4.60 0.08
N GLU A 94 -17.88 -5.22 -0.55
CA GLU A 94 -17.76 -5.80 -1.88
C GLU A 94 -18.55 -4.94 -2.88
N GLY A 95 -17.93 -4.66 -4.02
CA GLY A 95 -18.55 -3.94 -5.12
C GLY A 95 -18.85 -4.79 -6.35
N ASN A 96 -19.12 -4.12 -7.46
CA ASN A 96 -19.41 -4.70 -8.77
C ASN A 96 -18.56 -4.10 -9.90
N HIS A 97 -17.34 -3.68 -9.55
CA HIS A 97 -16.34 -2.97 -10.38
C HIS A 97 -16.76 -1.56 -10.80
N SER A 98 -17.58 -0.87 -9.99
CA SER A 98 -17.99 0.52 -10.26
C SER A 98 -17.93 1.38 -9.01
N GLY A 99 -17.62 2.67 -9.19
CA GLY A 99 -17.57 3.64 -8.09
C GLY A 99 -16.45 3.37 -7.08
N SER A 100 -16.61 3.90 -5.87
CA SER A 100 -15.63 3.77 -4.79
C SER A 100 -16.21 2.97 -3.63
N GLY A 101 -15.43 2.07 -3.04
CA GLY A 101 -15.88 1.30 -1.88
C GLY A 101 -16.02 2.17 -0.64
N ILE A 102 -14.99 2.98 -0.36
CA ILE A 102 -15.06 4.12 0.56
C ILE A 102 -14.66 5.37 -0.21
N GLN A 103 -15.44 6.44 -0.11
CA GLN A 103 -15.04 7.75 -0.60
C GLN A 103 -15.21 8.81 0.49
N ILE A 104 -14.12 9.53 0.74
CA ILE A 104 -14.08 10.68 1.63
C ILE A 104 -13.84 11.92 0.78
N SER A 105 -14.76 12.86 0.83
CA SER A 105 -14.72 14.12 0.08
C SER A 105 -14.69 15.33 1.02
N ASN A 106 -13.98 16.37 0.59
CA ASN A 106 -14.02 17.73 1.18
C ASN A 106 -13.76 17.78 2.70
N SER A 107 -12.96 16.86 3.22
CA SER A 107 -12.74 16.69 4.66
C SER A 107 -11.40 17.27 5.08
N THR A 108 -11.40 18.13 6.09
CA THR A 108 -10.16 18.57 6.77
C THR A 108 -10.07 18.08 8.20
N VAL A 109 -11.15 17.49 8.72
CA VAL A 109 -11.13 16.80 10.00
C VAL A 109 -10.31 15.52 9.87
N TYR A 110 -9.69 15.12 10.98
CA TYR A 110 -9.00 13.84 11.01
C TYR A 110 -10.00 12.70 10.85
N PHE A 111 -9.54 11.62 10.25
CA PHE A 111 -10.26 10.36 10.20
C PHE A 111 -9.26 9.22 10.14
N LYS A 112 -9.67 8.06 10.64
CA LYS A 112 -8.92 6.82 10.56
C LYS A 112 -9.77 5.76 9.87
N ILE A 113 -9.15 5.02 8.97
CA ILE A 113 -9.75 3.87 8.32
C ILE A 113 -8.81 2.71 8.57
N GLU A 114 -9.28 1.66 9.25
CA GLU A 114 -8.43 0.56 9.64
C GLU A 114 -9.08 -0.82 9.55
N ASN A 115 -8.28 -1.86 9.34
CA ASN A 115 -8.73 -3.25 9.34
C ASN A 115 -9.92 -3.52 8.38
N CYS A 116 -10.01 -2.78 7.28
CA CYS A 116 -11.08 -2.94 6.29
C CYS A 116 -10.62 -3.80 5.10
N ILE A 117 -11.52 -4.60 4.52
CA ILE A 117 -11.33 -5.36 3.28
C ILE A 117 -12.29 -4.85 2.21
N ILE A 118 -11.76 -4.17 1.19
CA ILE A 118 -12.54 -3.46 0.17
C ILE A 118 -12.11 -3.88 -1.23
N TYR A 119 -13.04 -4.47 -2.00
CA TYR A 119 -12.71 -5.10 -3.29
C TYR A 119 -13.85 -5.01 -4.30
N ASN A 120 -13.52 -5.22 -5.59
CA ASN A 120 -14.43 -5.10 -6.72
C ASN A 120 -15.01 -3.68 -6.89
N PHE A 121 -14.19 -2.63 -6.81
CA PHE A 121 -14.56 -1.23 -7.08
C PHE A 121 -13.69 -0.60 -8.17
N SER A 122 -14.10 0.57 -8.70
CA SER A 122 -13.18 1.39 -9.50
C SER A 122 -12.09 1.98 -8.58
N ASN A 123 -12.45 2.46 -7.39
CA ASN A 123 -11.48 2.79 -6.35
C ASN A 123 -11.81 1.98 -5.09
N GLY A 124 -10.86 1.21 -4.54
CA GLY A 124 -11.05 0.59 -3.23
C GLY A 124 -11.37 1.67 -2.19
N ILE A 125 -10.51 2.69 -2.16
CA ILE A 125 -10.77 3.97 -1.49
C ILE A 125 -10.42 5.16 -2.37
N LEU A 126 -11.25 6.21 -2.30
CA LEU A 126 -10.98 7.52 -2.88
C LEU A 126 -10.97 8.60 -1.79
N LEU A 127 -9.84 9.29 -1.63
CA LEU A 127 -9.74 10.54 -0.88
C LEU A 127 -9.74 11.70 -1.88
N TYR A 128 -10.77 12.55 -1.84
CA TYR A 128 -10.95 13.65 -2.81
C TYR A 128 -11.12 14.98 -2.08
N TYR A 129 -10.13 15.88 -2.14
CA TYR A 129 -10.07 17.05 -1.24
C TYR A 129 -10.20 16.65 0.24
N ALA A 130 -9.53 15.57 0.63
CA ALA A 130 -9.60 14.98 1.97
C ALA A 130 -8.21 14.90 2.62
N ASN A 131 -8.02 15.68 3.68
CA ASN A 131 -6.73 15.87 4.36
C ASN A 131 -6.74 15.26 5.75
N ASN A 132 -5.53 15.02 6.30
CA ASN A 132 -5.33 14.56 7.68
C ASN A 132 -5.95 13.18 7.97
N GLY A 133 -6.12 12.35 6.95
CA GLY A 133 -6.58 10.97 7.07
C GLY A 133 -5.45 10.00 7.39
N THR A 134 -5.79 8.92 8.10
CA THR A 134 -4.91 7.76 8.28
C THR A 134 -5.58 6.51 7.74
N LEU A 135 -4.93 5.86 6.76
CA LEU A 135 -5.28 4.54 6.25
C LEU A 135 -4.28 3.55 6.85
N ASN A 136 -4.74 2.68 7.74
CA ASN A 136 -3.90 1.75 8.49
C ASN A 136 -4.37 0.30 8.32
N GLU A 137 -3.49 -0.62 7.89
CA GLU A 137 -3.79 -2.07 7.92
C GLU A 137 -5.07 -2.48 7.18
N ASN A 138 -5.37 -1.82 6.06
CA ASN A 138 -6.50 -2.17 5.20
C ASN A 138 -6.06 -3.03 4.02
N ASN A 139 -7.00 -3.77 3.44
CA ASN A 139 -6.85 -4.50 2.19
C ASN A 139 -7.75 -3.89 1.10
N PHE A 140 -7.14 -3.27 0.10
CA PHE A 140 -7.78 -2.64 -1.05
C PHE A 140 -7.49 -3.42 -2.36
N SER A 141 -7.59 -4.75 -2.33
CA SER A 141 -7.25 -5.60 -3.48
C SER A 141 -8.38 -5.76 -4.50
N ASN A 142 -8.05 -6.12 -5.74
CA ASN A 142 -9.01 -6.39 -6.83
C ASN A 142 -9.96 -5.22 -7.15
N ASN A 143 -9.42 -4.00 -7.18
CA ASN A 143 -10.11 -2.80 -7.67
C ASN A 143 -9.50 -2.32 -8.99
N THR A 144 -9.93 -1.20 -9.55
CA THR A 144 -9.14 -0.51 -10.60
C THR A 144 -7.95 0.21 -9.99
N PHE A 145 -8.20 1.04 -8.99
CA PHE A 145 -7.19 1.61 -8.11
C PHE A 145 -7.44 1.11 -6.69
N GLY A 146 -6.41 0.60 -6.01
CA GLY A 146 -6.56 0.18 -4.61
C GLY A 146 -6.83 1.38 -3.71
N ILE A 147 -5.83 2.25 -3.61
CA ILE A 147 -5.88 3.52 -2.87
C ILE A 147 -5.70 4.65 -3.87
N HIS A 148 -6.70 5.53 -4.00
CA HIS A 148 -6.63 6.72 -4.83
C HIS A 148 -6.75 7.97 -3.96
N ILE A 149 -5.73 8.82 -3.98
CA ILE A 149 -5.70 10.10 -3.25
C ILE A 149 -5.57 11.23 -4.26
N ASN A 150 -6.58 12.08 -4.31
CA ASN A 150 -6.73 13.10 -5.33
C ASN A 150 -6.99 14.48 -4.69
N HIS A 151 -6.26 15.51 -5.11
CA HIS A 151 -6.35 16.87 -4.57
C HIS A 151 -6.31 16.95 -3.04
N SER A 152 -5.46 16.13 -2.42
CA SER A 152 -5.49 15.90 -0.97
C SER A 152 -4.07 16.01 -0.39
N ASP A 153 -3.96 16.44 0.87
CA ASP A 153 -2.69 16.71 1.52
C ASP A 153 -2.60 16.09 2.92
N ASN A 154 -1.38 15.80 3.36
CA ASN A 154 -1.08 15.42 4.75
C ASN A 154 -1.81 14.14 5.25
N ASN A 155 -2.02 13.17 4.36
CA ASN A 155 -2.52 11.85 4.71
C ASN A 155 -1.39 10.86 5.05
N THR A 156 -1.70 9.89 5.90
CA THR A 156 -0.81 8.77 6.25
C THR A 156 -1.40 7.46 5.71
N VAL A 157 -0.61 6.72 4.93
CA VAL A 157 -0.96 5.45 4.31
C VAL A 157 0.06 4.42 4.79
N ILE A 158 -0.33 3.60 5.77
CA ILE A 158 0.59 2.70 6.46
C ILE A 158 0.07 1.26 6.58
N GLY A 159 0.93 0.28 6.29
CA GLY A 159 0.61 -1.13 6.51
C GLY A 159 -0.53 -1.68 5.66
N ASN A 160 -0.91 -1.01 4.57
CA ASN A 160 -2.03 -1.45 3.73
C ASN A 160 -1.57 -2.44 2.65
N ILE A 161 -2.52 -3.23 2.16
CA ILE A 161 -2.36 -4.16 1.04
C ILE A 161 -3.16 -3.62 -0.14
N ALA A 162 -2.52 -3.41 -1.28
CA ALA A 162 -3.13 -2.88 -2.50
C ALA A 162 -2.76 -3.76 -3.70
N ASP A 163 -3.27 -5.00 -3.67
CA ASP A 163 -2.82 -6.07 -4.57
C ASP A 163 -3.81 -6.36 -5.69
N GLY A 164 -3.28 -6.83 -6.83
CA GLY A 164 -4.11 -7.36 -7.93
C GLY A 164 -5.07 -6.33 -8.53
N ASN A 165 -4.80 -5.03 -8.40
CA ASN A 165 -5.66 -4.01 -8.97
C ASN A 165 -5.44 -3.92 -10.49
N SER A 166 -6.51 -3.69 -11.24
CA SER A 166 -6.48 -3.64 -12.72
C SER A 166 -5.80 -2.38 -13.29
N ASN A 167 -5.36 -1.45 -12.44
CA ASN A 167 -4.49 -0.35 -12.80
C ASN A 167 -3.35 -0.21 -11.76
N SER A 168 -3.47 0.67 -10.78
CA SER A 168 -2.41 0.92 -9.79
C SER A 168 -2.82 0.47 -8.39
N GLY A 169 -1.86 0.01 -7.59
CA GLY A 169 -2.08 -0.27 -6.17
C GLY A 169 -2.39 1.01 -5.40
N ILE A 170 -1.46 1.96 -5.45
CA ILE A 170 -1.58 3.29 -4.82
C ILE A 170 -1.43 4.36 -5.91
N PHE A 171 -2.38 5.27 -6.02
CA PHE A 171 -2.35 6.38 -6.96
C PHE A 171 -2.52 7.72 -6.23
N LEU A 172 -1.54 8.61 -6.40
CA LEU A 172 -1.50 9.96 -5.86
C LEU A 172 -1.58 10.95 -7.02
N ASP A 173 -2.60 11.79 -7.00
CA ASP A 173 -2.92 12.71 -8.09
C ASP A 173 -3.17 14.12 -7.54
N ASN A 174 -2.45 15.12 -8.04
CA ASN A 174 -2.57 16.52 -7.62
C ASN A 174 -2.46 16.70 -6.08
N SER A 175 -1.56 15.98 -5.42
CA SER A 175 -1.55 15.83 -3.95
C SER A 175 -0.16 16.11 -3.34
N SER A 176 -0.08 16.34 -2.02
CA SER A 176 1.23 16.59 -1.39
C SER A 176 1.36 16.10 0.05
N LYS A 177 2.62 15.92 0.49
CA LYS A 177 2.98 15.71 1.91
C LYS A 177 2.34 14.48 2.54
N HIS A 178 2.29 13.39 1.78
CA HIS A 178 1.84 12.10 2.31
C HIS A 178 3.00 11.29 2.88
N LEU A 179 2.71 10.51 3.91
CA LEU A 179 3.54 9.41 4.38
C LEU A 179 2.97 8.11 3.82
N ILE A 180 3.73 7.43 2.96
CA ILE A 180 3.38 6.12 2.38
C ILE A 180 4.41 5.11 2.87
N SER A 181 4.09 4.31 3.88
CA SER A 181 5.08 3.44 4.51
C SER A 181 4.59 2.05 4.86
N GLY A 182 5.45 1.03 4.69
CA GLY A 182 5.13 -0.33 5.10
C GLY A 182 3.96 -0.96 4.34
N ASN A 183 3.58 -0.43 3.18
CA ASN A 183 2.49 -0.98 2.37
C ASN A 183 2.99 -2.07 1.43
N ILE A 184 2.08 -2.93 1.01
CA ILE A 184 2.29 -3.95 -0.03
C ILE A 184 1.50 -3.52 -1.27
N ALA A 185 2.19 -3.39 -2.39
CA ALA A 185 1.59 -3.15 -3.71
C ALA A 185 2.08 -4.24 -4.67
N ASP A 186 1.36 -5.36 -4.68
CA ASP A 186 1.74 -6.57 -5.40
C ASP A 186 0.82 -6.89 -6.58
N GLY A 187 1.40 -7.30 -7.71
CA GLY A 187 0.62 -7.91 -8.79
C GLY A 187 -0.38 -6.98 -9.48
N ASN A 188 -0.22 -5.66 -9.41
CA ASN A 188 -1.12 -4.73 -10.07
C ASN A 188 -0.88 -4.74 -11.59
N SER A 189 -1.94 -4.59 -12.37
CA SER A 189 -1.90 -4.73 -13.84
C SER A 189 -1.17 -3.58 -14.54
N LYS A 190 -0.83 -2.52 -13.81
CA LYS A 190 0.07 -1.47 -14.28
C LYS A 190 1.13 -1.14 -13.25
N ARG A 191 0.83 -0.26 -12.30
CA ARG A 191 1.83 0.35 -11.41
C ARG A 191 1.65 -0.10 -9.97
N GLY A 192 2.73 -0.26 -9.22
CA GLY A 192 2.63 -0.44 -7.77
C GLY A 192 2.15 0.85 -7.12
N ILE A 193 2.96 1.90 -7.25
CA ILE A 193 2.65 3.26 -6.81
C ILE A 193 2.80 4.22 -7.99
N PHE A 194 1.83 5.10 -8.19
CA PHE A 194 1.85 6.13 -9.23
C PHE A 194 1.68 7.51 -8.62
N LEU A 195 2.57 8.44 -8.97
CA LEU A 195 2.51 9.86 -8.64
C LEU A 195 2.31 10.66 -9.92
N ASP A 196 1.23 11.44 -9.98
CA ASP A 196 0.92 12.36 -11.06
C ASP A 196 0.67 13.75 -10.48
N ASN A 197 1.47 14.75 -10.88
CA ASN A 197 1.46 16.11 -10.34
C ASN A 197 1.43 16.15 -8.78
N SER A 198 2.21 15.29 -8.12
CA SER A 198 2.13 15.00 -6.69
C SER A 198 3.51 14.99 -6.02
N SER A 199 3.72 15.90 -5.07
CA SER A 199 5.07 16.29 -4.62
C SER A 199 5.25 16.27 -3.10
N ASN A 200 6.50 16.22 -2.65
CA ASN A 200 6.88 16.27 -1.23
C ASN A 200 6.38 15.08 -0.39
N HIS A 201 6.30 13.89 -0.98
CA HIS A 201 5.95 12.66 -0.28
C HIS A 201 7.16 12.00 0.38
N LEU A 202 6.90 11.25 1.45
CA LEU A 202 7.83 10.27 2.00
C LEU A 202 7.29 8.86 1.69
N ILE A 203 8.04 8.11 0.88
CA ILE A 203 7.70 6.74 0.46
C ILE A 203 8.79 5.80 0.96
N SER A 204 8.52 5.03 2.02
CA SER A 204 9.56 4.19 2.62
C SER A 204 9.10 2.86 3.19
N GLY A 205 9.96 1.84 3.11
CA GLY A 205 9.66 0.53 3.69
C GLY A 205 8.52 -0.23 2.99
N ASN A 206 8.13 0.15 1.77
CA ASN A 206 7.06 -0.52 1.04
C ASN A 206 7.61 -1.74 0.27
N ILE A 207 6.77 -2.76 0.10
CA ILE A 207 7.03 -3.91 -0.79
C ILE A 207 6.27 -3.67 -2.09
N ILE A 208 7.00 -3.48 -3.18
CA ILE A 208 6.47 -3.15 -4.50
C ILE A 208 6.93 -4.23 -5.46
N SER A 209 6.03 -5.16 -5.78
CA SER A 209 6.42 -6.38 -6.45
C SER A 209 5.46 -6.84 -7.53
N ARG A 210 5.99 -7.50 -8.55
CA ARG A 210 5.21 -8.18 -9.60
C ARG A 210 4.16 -7.28 -10.29
N ASN A 211 4.34 -5.97 -10.26
CA ASN A 211 3.48 -5.05 -10.98
C ASN A 211 3.83 -5.16 -12.47
N VAL A 212 2.81 -5.25 -13.32
CA VAL A 212 2.99 -5.65 -14.73
C VAL A 212 3.78 -4.61 -15.54
N GLU A 213 3.61 -3.32 -15.24
CA GLU A 213 4.36 -2.25 -15.89
C GLU A 213 5.51 -1.78 -14.99
N ILE A 214 5.24 -0.91 -14.02
CA ILE A 214 6.30 -0.18 -13.28
C ILE A 214 6.08 -0.33 -11.78
N GLY A 215 7.14 -0.53 -11.00
CA GLY A 215 7.03 -0.53 -9.53
C GLY A 215 6.55 0.83 -8.99
N ILE A 216 7.37 1.87 -9.10
CA ILE A 216 6.97 3.27 -8.83
C ILE A 216 7.14 4.10 -10.10
N HIS A 217 6.08 4.79 -10.53
CA HIS A 217 6.13 5.77 -11.62
C HIS A 217 5.91 7.18 -11.06
N ILE A 218 6.80 8.11 -11.40
CA ILE A 218 6.74 9.51 -10.99
C ILE A 218 6.65 10.39 -12.24
N GLN A 219 5.55 11.12 -12.37
CA GLN A 219 5.27 12.02 -13.49
C GLN A 219 4.89 13.40 -12.96
N ASP A 220 5.51 14.48 -13.48
CA ASP A 220 5.24 15.87 -13.10
C ASP A 220 5.34 16.12 -11.57
N SER A 221 6.19 15.36 -10.88
CA SER A 221 6.16 15.16 -9.43
C SER A 221 7.55 15.29 -8.80
N THR A 222 7.70 16.20 -7.85
CA THR A 222 9.02 16.67 -7.39
C THR A 222 9.23 16.56 -5.88
N ASN A 223 10.49 16.61 -5.44
CA ASN A 223 10.88 16.67 -4.03
C ASN A 223 10.36 15.50 -3.18
N ASN A 224 10.17 14.33 -3.79
CA ASN A 224 9.77 13.12 -3.08
C ASN A 224 10.99 12.41 -2.50
N SER A 225 10.86 11.81 -1.32
CA SER A 225 11.89 10.98 -0.69
C SER A 225 11.48 9.51 -0.72
N ILE A 226 12.24 8.68 -1.41
CA ILE A 226 11.96 7.27 -1.69
C ILE A 226 13.13 6.41 -1.23
N TYR A 227 13.02 5.73 -0.09
CA TYR A 227 14.12 4.91 0.44
C TYR A 227 13.62 3.70 1.22
N GLU A 228 14.48 2.69 1.39
CA GLU A 228 14.17 1.45 2.11
C GLU A 228 12.96 0.67 1.53
N ASN A 229 12.57 0.94 0.28
CA ASN A 229 11.54 0.15 -0.39
C ASN A 229 12.17 -1.09 -1.06
N PHE A 230 11.35 -2.13 -1.23
CA PHE A 230 11.73 -3.39 -1.84
C PHE A 230 11.07 -3.51 -3.21
N PHE A 231 11.86 -3.38 -4.27
CA PHE A 231 11.41 -3.53 -5.65
C PHE A 231 11.72 -4.95 -6.16
N ILE A 232 10.68 -5.75 -6.35
CA ILE A 232 10.83 -7.19 -6.61
C ILE A 232 10.06 -7.60 -7.87
N ASP A 233 10.80 -7.97 -8.93
CA ASP A 233 10.25 -8.57 -10.14
C ASP A 233 9.10 -7.75 -10.78
N ASN A 234 9.23 -6.41 -10.81
CA ASN A 234 8.30 -5.57 -11.58
C ASN A 234 8.61 -5.70 -13.08
N GLY A 235 7.57 -5.61 -13.92
CA GLY A 235 7.60 -6.14 -15.28
C GLY A 235 8.45 -5.35 -16.28
N LEU A 236 8.06 -4.10 -16.56
CA LEU A 236 8.80 -3.24 -17.49
C LEU A 236 9.98 -2.57 -16.77
N GLU A 237 9.75 -1.93 -15.63
CA GLU A 237 10.79 -1.25 -14.85
C GLU A 237 10.49 -1.30 -13.34
N ASN A 238 11.51 -1.28 -12.49
CA ASN A 238 11.28 -1.13 -11.05
C ASN A 238 10.87 0.30 -10.68
N ALA A 239 11.45 1.29 -11.33
CA ALA A 239 11.15 2.70 -11.12
C ALA A 239 11.23 3.45 -12.44
N TRP A 240 10.43 4.51 -12.56
CA TRP A 240 10.53 5.47 -13.66
C TRP A 240 10.26 6.87 -13.10
N ASP A 241 11.18 7.79 -13.34
CA ASP A 241 11.16 9.14 -12.76
C ASP A 241 11.41 10.19 -13.85
N ASP A 242 10.34 10.89 -14.23
CA ASP A 242 10.41 11.94 -15.25
C ASP A 242 10.99 13.27 -14.71
N GLU A 243 11.49 13.30 -13.47
CA GLU A 243 11.88 14.53 -12.78
C GLU A 243 13.27 14.46 -12.12
N LEU A 244 13.93 15.61 -11.97
CA LEU A 244 15.32 15.69 -11.48
C LEU A 244 15.48 15.92 -9.97
N SER A 245 14.38 16.10 -9.24
CA SER A 245 14.40 16.59 -7.85
C SER A 245 13.91 15.57 -6.82
N ASN A 246 13.67 14.33 -7.23
CA ASN A 246 13.32 13.26 -6.30
C ASN A 246 14.60 12.61 -5.74
N HIS A 247 14.49 12.13 -4.51
CA HIS A 247 15.59 11.54 -3.77
C HIS A 247 15.30 10.06 -3.52
N TRP A 248 16.07 9.17 -4.16
CA TRP A 248 15.91 7.71 -4.06
C TRP A 248 16.81 7.05 -3.00
N ASP A 249 17.29 7.86 -2.06
CA ASP A 249 17.96 7.47 -0.82
C ASP A 249 17.74 8.53 0.26
N ASN A 250 18.12 8.23 1.50
CA ASN A 250 18.11 9.19 2.61
C ASN A 250 19.52 9.75 2.93
N GLY A 251 20.46 9.66 1.98
CA GLY A 251 21.88 9.98 2.18
C GLY A 251 22.71 8.91 2.88
N MET A 252 22.07 7.86 3.41
CA MET A 252 22.74 6.70 4.02
C MET A 252 22.37 5.38 3.35
N ILE A 253 21.08 5.17 3.08
CA ILE A 253 20.54 3.95 2.49
C ILE A 253 19.51 4.28 1.41
N GLY A 254 19.57 3.55 0.30
CA GLY A 254 18.62 3.65 -0.81
C GLY A 254 17.55 2.56 -0.76
N ASN A 255 17.15 2.11 -1.93
CA ASN A 255 16.16 1.04 -2.10
C ASN A 255 16.82 -0.29 -2.42
N TYR A 256 16.11 -1.38 -2.15
CA TYR A 256 16.48 -2.71 -2.61
C TYR A 256 15.90 -2.95 -4.01
N TRP A 257 16.73 -3.32 -4.97
CA TRP A 257 16.31 -3.66 -6.33
C TRP A 257 16.66 -5.11 -6.66
N SER A 258 15.65 -5.90 -7.01
CA SER A 258 15.79 -7.34 -7.28
C SER A 258 16.70 -7.67 -8.47
N ASP A 259 16.84 -6.73 -9.40
CA ASP A 259 17.63 -6.74 -10.63
C ASP A 259 18.95 -5.95 -10.51
N TYR A 260 19.29 -5.44 -9.32
CA TYR A 260 20.53 -4.71 -9.12
C TYR A 260 21.73 -5.58 -9.51
N SER A 261 22.58 -5.05 -10.40
CA SER A 261 23.75 -5.73 -10.95
C SER A 261 25.05 -4.95 -10.77
N GLY A 262 25.02 -3.86 -9.98
CA GLY A 262 26.18 -3.06 -9.65
C GLY A 262 27.13 -3.73 -8.64
N ILE A 263 28.15 -2.99 -8.22
CA ILE A 263 29.21 -3.47 -7.34
C ILE A 263 28.94 -3.04 -5.89
N ASP A 264 29.07 -3.98 -4.96
CA ASP A 264 29.28 -3.76 -3.52
C ASP A 264 30.75 -4.12 -3.23
N ALA A 265 31.63 -3.13 -3.12
CA ALA A 265 33.08 -3.35 -3.07
C ALA A 265 33.59 -3.62 -1.64
N ASN A 266 32.85 -3.14 -0.63
CA ASN A 266 33.17 -3.32 0.79
C ASN A 266 32.37 -4.44 1.46
N ASP A 267 31.46 -5.10 0.73
CA ASP A 267 30.63 -6.25 1.17
C ASP A 267 29.80 -5.90 2.42
N ASP A 268 29.28 -4.67 2.47
CA ASP A 268 28.45 -4.19 3.57
C ASP A 268 26.94 -4.40 3.32
N GLY A 269 26.57 -4.97 2.16
CA GLY A 269 25.20 -5.18 1.72
C GLY A 269 24.60 -3.99 0.97
N ILE A 270 25.37 -2.90 0.80
CA ILE A 270 24.97 -1.69 0.11
C ILE A 270 25.87 -1.51 -1.12
N GLY A 271 25.30 -1.72 -2.30
CA GLY A 271 25.88 -1.43 -3.60
C GLY A 271 26.43 0.01 -3.69
N ASP A 272 27.72 0.09 -4.01
CA ASP A 272 28.48 1.31 -4.22
C ASP A 272 28.20 1.94 -5.59
N THR A 273 27.71 1.15 -6.54
CA THR A 273 27.29 1.66 -7.85
C THR A 273 25.86 2.18 -7.76
N PRO A 274 25.56 3.40 -8.27
CA PRO A 274 24.18 3.86 -8.39
C PRO A 274 23.29 2.86 -9.13
N TYR A 275 22.04 2.69 -8.69
CA TYR A 275 21.01 2.12 -9.57
C TYR A 275 20.53 3.19 -10.54
N ASP A 276 20.47 2.86 -11.82
CA ASP A 276 20.03 3.77 -12.87
C ASP A 276 18.51 3.72 -12.97
N ILE A 277 17.86 4.87 -12.85
CA ILE A 277 16.40 4.99 -12.94
C ILE A 277 16.07 5.70 -14.26
N PRO A 278 15.31 5.07 -15.18
CA PRO A 278 14.94 5.68 -16.45
C PRO A 278 13.95 6.85 -16.29
N GLY A 279 13.91 7.72 -17.29
CA GLY A 279 13.06 8.91 -17.34
C GLY A 279 13.81 10.12 -17.89
N VAL A 280 13.61 11.30 -17.31
CA VAL A 280 14.41 12.48 -17.67
C VAL A 280 15.74 12.38 -16.94
N GLU A 281 16.75 11.83 -17.62
CA GLU A 281 18.15 12.03 -17.26
C GLU A 281 18.46 13.53 -17.25
N GLY A 282 18.99 14.02 -16.13
CA GLY A 282 19.65 15.33 -16.03
C GLY A 282 21.15 15.13 -15.92
#